data_AF-A0A7C5PH97-F1
#
_entry.id   AF-A0A7C5PH97-F1
#
_cell.length_a   1.000
_cell.length_b   1.000
_cell.length_c   1.000
_cell.angle_alpha   90.00
_cell.angle_beta   90.00
_cell.angle_gamma   90.00
#
_symmetry.space_group_name_H-M   'P 1'
#
loop_
_entity.id
_entity.type
_entity.pdbx_description
1 polymer ?
#
loop_
_entity_poly.entity_id
_entity_poly.type
_entity_poly.pdbx_seq_one_letter_code
_entity_poly.pdbx_strand_id
1 'polypeptide(L)'
;MKLLSLAFFWLIALSSFGNGQTLLFRHEAESLANPDVSVMAQGVGDLDGDGVSEIFSYYRAKQKEGSRPWIYSGRTGVDLLRGKGQLGTMYNFFVMGDIDKDGVLDIGFNLYPRINFKGRFEAYSGRTFQRLYKIDYGKFTEFYNFNSFESVGDVDSDGTPDFLGLQPDLKPTFLFSGKTGKLIRKVYPPLFSQSFGRLAAGGQDLDGDG
;
A
#
# COMPACT_ATOMS: atom_id res chain seq x y z
N MET A 1 -9.07 -34.45 -14.13
CA MET A 1 -9.29 -33.11 -14.73
C MET A 1 -9.60 -32.16 -13.58
N LYS A 2 -8.64 -31.34 -13.12
CA LYS A 2 -8.90 -30.37 -12.04
C LYS A 2 -9.62 -29.17 -12.67
N LEU A 3 -10.84 -28.88 -12.20
CA LEU A 3 -11.52 -27.62 -12.49
C LEU A 3 -10.67 -26.49 -11.92
N LEU A 4 -10.13 -25.65 -12.80
CA LEU A 4 -9.44 -24.42 -12.42
C LEU A 4 -10.51 -23.39 -12.02
N SER A 5 -10.52 -22.97 -10.75
CA SER A 5 -11.34 -21.84 -10.32
C SER A 5 -10.66 -20.54 -10.75
N LEU A 6 -11.38 -19.69 -11.50
CA LEU A 6 -10.91 -18.36 -11.88
C LEU A 6 -11.22 -17.37 -10.76
N ALA A 7 -10.26 -16.52 -10.40
CA ALA A 7 -10.50 -15.37 -9.55
C ALA A 7 -10.79 -14.15 -10.45
N PHE A 8 -11.88 -13.46 -10.17
CA PHE A 8 -12.33 -12.29 -10.93
C PHE A 8 -12.28 -11.06 -10.05
N PHE A 9 -11.96 -9.92 -10.64
CA PHE A 9 -12.46 -8.65 -10.14
C PHE A 9 -13.09 -7.86 -11.28
N TRP A 10 -14.14 -7.12 -10.94
CA TRP A 10 -14.84 -6.25 -11.86
C TRP A 10 -14.51 -4.83 -11.46
N LEU A 11 -14.05 -4.01 -12.41
CA LEU A 11 -14.00 -2.58 -12.21
C LEU A 11 -15.21 -1.95 -12.89
N ILE A 12 -16.09 -1.39 -12.07
CA ILE A 12 -17.33 -0.77 -12.54
C ILE A 12 -17.20 0.73 -12.33
N ALA A 13 -17.32 1.51 -13.40
CA ALA A 13 -17.56 2.94 -13.26
C ALA A 13 -19.06 3.16 -13.02
N LEU A 14 -19.36 3.82 -11.90
CA LEU A 14 -20.68 4.41 -11.70
C LEU A 14 -20.74 5.67 -12.53
N SER A 15 -21.63 5.70 -13.53
CA SER A 15 -21.91 6.93 -14.26
C SER A 15 -22.62 7.92 -13.32
N SER A 16 -22.38 9.22 -13.50
CA SER A 16 -23.05 10.29 -12.74
C SER A 16 -24.53 10.48 -13.12
N PHE A 17 -25.06 9.64 -14.02
CA PHE A 17 -26.44 9.66 -14.47
C PHE A 17 -27.11 8.31 -14.18
N GLY A 18 -28.37 8.30 -13.78
CA GLY A 18 -29.11 7.10 -13.34
C GLY A 18 -29.38 6.01 -14.40
N ASN A 19 -28.67 6.02 -15.53
CA ASN A 19 -28.82 5.04 -16.60
C ASN A 19 -27.66 4.05 -16.57
N GLY A 20 -27.79 3.01 -15.74
CA GLY A 20 -27.01 1.78 -15.82
C GLY A 20 -25.50 1.90 -15.55
N GLN A 21 -24.91 0.84 -15.00
CA GLN A 21 -23.47 0.72 -14.86
C GLN A 21 -22.87 0.31 -16.21
N THR A 22 -21.85 1.03 -16.68
CA THR A 22 -21.03 0.58 -17.80
C THR A 22 -19.81 -0.16 -17.24
N LEU A 23 -19.67 -1.43 -17.63
CA LEU A 23 -18.43 -2.17 -17.38
C LEU A 23 -17.33 -1.55 -18.24
N LEU A 24 -16.29 -0.99 -17.61
CA LEU A 24 -15.13 -0.46 -18.33
C LEU A 24 -14.14 -1.57 -18.65
N PHE A 25 -13.72 -2.33 -17.63
CA PHE A 25 -12.71 -3.37 -17.77
C PHE A 25 -13.07 -4.63 -17.01
N ARG A 26 -12.76 -5.78 -17.61
CA ARG A 26 -12.81 -7.09 -16.98
C ARG A 26 -11.41 -7.68 -16.99
N HIS A 27 -10.87 -7.93 -15.80
CA HIS A 27 -9.59 -8.59 -15.64
C HIS A 27 -9.77 -9.98 -15.08
N GLU A 28 -9.22 -10.96 -15.79
CA GLU A 28 -9.17 -12.34 -15.37
C GLU A 28 -7.76 -12.62 -14.85
N ALA A 29 -7.64 -12.87 -13.56
CA ALA A 29 -6.39 -13.40 -13.04
C ALA A 29 -6.29 -14.87 -13.47
N GLU A 30 -5.23 -15.23 -14.19
CA GLU A 30 -4.91 -16.62 -14.49
C GLU A 30 -5.00 -17.44 -13.21
N SER A 31 -5.85 -18.47 -13.25
CA SER A 31 -6.16 -19.41 -12.18
C SER A 31 -4.99 -19.61 -11.21
N LEU A 32 -5.08 -18.99 -10.04
CA LEU A 32 -4.50 -19.56 -8.84
C LEU A 32 -5.49 -20.60 -8.36
N ALA A 33 -5.03 -21.82 -8.09
CA ALA A 33 -5.86 -23.00 -7.86
C ALA A 33 -6.66 -22.97 -6.53
N ASN A 34 -7.21 -21.83 -6.09
CA ASN A 34 -7.82 -21.66 -4.79
C ASN A 34 -8.98 -20.65 -4.77
N PRO A 35 -10.14 -20.98 -4.16
CA PRO A 35 -11.32 -20.12 -4.09
C PRO A 35 -11.28 -19.05 -2.98
N ASP A 36 -10.28 -19.01 -2.09
CA ASP A 36 -10.18 -18.05 -0.97
C ASP A 36 -9.52 -16.71 -1.36
N VAL A 37 -9.80 -16.17 -2.54
CA VAL A 37 -9.14 -14.97 -3.06
C VAL A 37 -9.97 -13.73 -2.75
N SER A 38 -9.55 -12.92 -1.78
CA SER A 38 -9.99 -11.53 -1.70
C SER A 38 -9.17 -10.71 -2.68
N VAL A 39 -9.84 -10.18 -3.71
CA VAL A 39 -9.26 -9.13 -4.54
C VAL A 39 -9.59 -7.79 -3.90
N MET A 40 -8.56 -7.05 -3.53
CA MET A 40 -8.70 -5.64 -3.18
C MET A 40 -8.31 -4.81 -4.39
N ALA A 41 -9.07 -3.77 -4.69
CA ALA A 41 -8.75 -2.81 -5.75
C ALA A 41 -8.92 -1.38 -5.25
N GLN A 42 -8.02 -0.48 -5.65
CA GLN A 42 -8.06 0.94 -5.29
C GLN A 42 -7.40 1.79 -6.37
N GLY A 43 -7.84 3.04 -6.52
CA GLY A 43 -7.12 4.05 -7.28
C GLY A 43 -5.81 4.44 -6.60
N VAL A 44 -4.71 4.57 -7.34
CA VAL A 44 -3.37 4.86 -6.80
C VAL A 44 -2.71 6.15 -7.32
N GLY A 45 -3.49 7.02 -7.96
CA GLY A 45 -2.95 8.19 -8.64
C GLY A 45 -2.46 7.86 -10.04
N ASP A 46 -2.03 8.89 -10.77
CA ASP A 46 -1.56 8.80 -12.15
C ASP A 46 -0.06 8.40 -12.17
N LEU A 47 0.20 7.16 -12.55
CA LEU A 47 1.49 6.50 -12.61
C LEU A 47 2.02 6.36 -14.05
N ASP A 48 1.15 6.44 -15.06
CA ASP A 48 1.55 6.42 -16.48
C ASP A 48 1.60 7.81 -17.13
N GLY A 49 1.16 8.85 -16.41
CA GLY A 49 1.23 10.25 -16.82
C GLY A 49 0.12 10.65 -17.79
N ASP A 50 -0.95 9.85 -17.90
CA ASP A 50 -2.04 10.14 -18.83
C ASP A 50 -3.08 11.12 -18.25
N GLY A 51 -3.06 11.37 -16.93
CA GLY A 51 -3.98 12.22 -16.19
C GLY A 51 -5.17 11.49 -15.55
N VAL A 52 -5.23 10.16 -15.62
CA VAL A 52 -6.23 9.31 -14.96
C VAL A 52 -5.54 8.42 -13.94
N SER A 53 -6.15 8.25 -12.76
CA SER A 53 -5.59 7.38 -11.72
C SER A 53 -5.57 5.92 -12.16
N GLU A 54 -4.45 5.25 -11.95
CA GLU A 54 -4.29 3.81 -12.09
C GLU A 54 -5.10 3.05 -11.06
N ILE A 55 -5.36 1.78 -11.38
CA ILE A 55 -6.00 0.81 -10.51
C ILE A 55 -4.94 -0.16 -10.02
N PHE A 56 -4.68 -0.15 -8.72
CA PHE A 56 -3.95 -1.21 -8.06
C PHE A 56 -4.90 -2.33 -7.67
N SER A 57 -4.49 -3.57 -7.89
CA SER A 57 -5.20 -4.76 -7.48
C SER A 57 -4.23 -5.80 -6.95
N TYR A 58 -4.65 -6.59 -5.97
CA TYR A 58 -3.83 -7.71 -5.50
C TYR A 58 -4.69 -8.83 -4.92
N TYR A 59 -4.10 -10.02 -4.88
CA TYR A 59 -4.61 -11.10 -4.04
C TYR A 59 -3.80 -11.23 -2.75
N ARG A 60 -4.53 -11.48 -1.66
CA ARG A 60 -3.92 -12.01 -0.44
C ARG A 60 -3.79 -13.52 -0.59
N ALA A 61 -2.60 -13.98 -0.95
CA ALA A 61 -2.34 -15.41 -1.08
C ALA A 61 -2.25 -16.07 0.30
N LYS A 62 -2.46 -17.40 0.38
CA LYS A 62 -2.03 -18.18 1.55
C LYS A 62 -0.53 -17.98 1.76
N GLN A 63 -0.07 -18.03 3.02
CA GLN A 63 1.28 -17.61 3.44
C GLN A 63 2.46 -18.18 2.61
N LYS A 64 2.27 -19.30 1.88
CA LYS A 64 3.30 -19.93 1.05
C LYS A 64 3.43 -19.36 -0.37
N GLU A 65 2.46 -18.62 -0.86
CA GLU A 65 2.42 -18.18 -2.27
C GLU A 65 2.82 -16.70 -2.45
N GLY A 66 2.82 -15.88 -1.39
CA GLY A 66 3.15 -14.46 -1.46
C GLY A 66 2.14 -13.65 -2.28
N SER A 67 1.96 -12.38 -1.95
CA SER A 67 1.06 -11.52 -2.71
C SER A 67 1.71 -11.13 -4.05
N ARG A 68 0.89 -11.06 -5.10
CA ARG A 68 1.28 -10.39 -6.35
C ARG A 68 0.39 -9.17 -6.54
N PRO A 69 0.99 -7.98 -6.62
CA PRO A 69 0.28 -6.78 -7.05
C PRO A 69 0.16 -6.76 -8.57
N TRP A 70 -0.91 -6.11 -9.03
CA TRP A 70 -1.11 -5.65 -10.39
C TRP A 70 -1.45 -4.17 -10.38
N ILE A 71 -0.99 -3.49 -11.41
CA ILE A 71 -1.36 -2.11 -11.70
C ILE A 71 -1.89 -2.07 -13.12
N TYR A 72 -3.08 -1.53 -13.29
CA TYR A 72 -3.76 -1.36 -14.56
C TYR A 72 -3.98 0.14 -14.80
N SER A 73 -3.75 0.59 -16.04
CA SER A 73 -4.08 1.95 -16.46
C SER A 73 -5.56 2.22 -16.20
N GLY A 74 -5.88 3.31 -15.50
CA GLY A 74 -7.28 3.64 -15.20
C GLY A 74 -8.07 4.05 -16.43
N ARG A 75 -7.40 4.57 -17.45
CA ARG A 75 -7.99 5.01 -18.71
C ARG A 75 -8.25 3.87 -19.68
N THR A 76 -7.30 2.95 -19.79
CA THR A 76 -7.29 1.94 -20.87
C THR A 76 -7.51 0.52 -20.38
N GLY A 77 -7.34 0.28 -19.08
CA GLY A 77 -7.32 -1.06 -18.50
C GLY A 77 -6.11 -1.88 -18.93
N VAL A 78 -5.10 -1.29 -19.57
CA VAL A 78 -3.89 -2.02 -19.93
C VAL A 78 -3.07 -2.33 -18.68
N ASP A 79 -2.56 -3.54 -18.59
CA ASP A 79 -1.63 -3.96 -17.53
C ASP A 79 -0.33 -3.13 -17.62
N LEU A 80 -0.11 -2.23 -16.66
CA LEU A 80 1.14 -1.47 -16.54
C LEU A 80 2.19 -2.24 -15.75
N LEU A 81 1.74 -3.04 -14.78
CA LEU A 81 2.61 -3.86 -13.95
C LEU A 81 2.01 -5.25 -13.69
N ARG A 82 2.25 -6.20 -14.59
CA ARG A 82 1.90 -7.61 -14.34
C ARG A 82 3.08 -8.38 -13.76
N GLY A 83 2.95 -8.84 -12.51
CA GLY A 83 3.74 -9.95 -11.98
C GLY A 83 5.26 -9.74 -11.86
N LYS A 84 5.76 -8.51 -11.91
CA LYS A 84 7.16 -8.19 -11.60
C LYS A 84 7.36 -8.17 -10.08
N GLY A 85 7.57 -9.36 -9.50
CA GLY A 85 7.95 -9.50 -8.10
C GLY A 85 6.88 -10.17 -7.26
N GLN A 86 7.17 -11.39 -6.83
CA GLN A 86 6.47 -12.01 -5.72
C GLN A 86 6.87 -11.25 -4.45
N LEU A 87 5.92 -10.53 -3.85
CA LEU A 87 6.15 -9.90 -2.56
C LEU A 87 6.02 -10.94 -1.43
N GLY A 88 6.33 -10.53 -0.21
CA GLY A 88 5.91 -11.26 0.98
C GLY A 88 4.38 -11.37 1.07
N THR A 89 3.87 -11.84 2.20
CA THR A 89 2.42 -11.76 2.43
C THR A 89 2.07 -10.29 2.63
N MET A 90 1.39 -9.69 1.66
CA MET A 90 1.03 -8.28 1.75
C MET A 90 -0.15 -8.11 2.70
N TYR A 91 0.03 -7.22 3.67
CA TYR A 91 -1.02 -6.90 4.62
C TYR A 91 -1.86 -5.73 4.13
N ASN A 92 -1.17 -4.62 3.84
CA ASN A 92 -1.72 -3.40 3.25
C ASN A 92 -0.66 -2.74 2.35
N PHE A 93 -1.07 -1.68 1.66
CA PHE A 93 -0.23 -0.81 0.87
C PHE A 93 -0.77 0.61 0.96
N PHE A 94 0.02 1.61 0.56
CA PHE A 94 -0.44 2.97 0.38
C PHE A 94 0.41 3.70 -0.67
N VAL A 95 -0.15 4.77 -1.24
CA VAL A 95 0.55 5.67 -2.16
C VAL A 95 1.36 6.67 -1.33
N MET A 96 2.62 6.81 -1.69
CA MET A 96 3.60 7.70 -1.09
C MET A 96 3.72 8.98 -1.93
N GLY A 97 4.65 9.86 -1.58
CA GLY A 97 5.10 10.90 -2.50
C GLY A 97 5.98 10.36 -3.62
N ASP A 98 6.43 11.24 -4.50
CA ASP A 98 7.47 10.98 -5.50
C ASP A 98 8.85 11.04 -4.83
N ILE A 99 9.32 9.88 -4.33
CA ILE A 99 10.57 9.74 -3.56
C ILE A 99 11.78 9.81 -4.49
N ASP A 100 11.69 9.18 -5.67
CA ASP A 100 12.78 9.13 -6.65
C ASP A 100 12.82 10.34 -7.60
N LYS A 101 11.85 11.25 -7.49
CA LYS A 101 11.74 12.54 -8.20
C LYS A 101 11.58 12.37 -9.71
N ASP A 102 10.91 11.31 -10.10
CA ASP A 102 10.70 11.01 -11.50
C ASP A 102 9.37 11.58 -12.05
N GLY A 103 8.56 12.18 -11.18
CA GLY A 103 7.26 12.79 -11.49
C GLY A 103 6.07 11.83 -11.35
N VAL A 104 6.28 10.61 -10.86
CA VAL A 104 5.24 9.63 -10.57
C VAL A 104 5.23 9.32 -9.07
N LEU A 105 4.04 9.14 -8.48
CA LEU A 105 3.91 8.79 -7.08
C LEU A 105 4.42 7.37 -6.80
N ASP A 106 5.12 7.18 -5.69
CA ASP A 106 5.66 5.88 -5.31
C ASP A 106 4.72 5.07 -4.42
N ILE A 107 5.00 3.78 -4.24
CA ILE A 107 4.10 2.86 -3.53
C ILE A 107 4.83 2.15 -2.40
N GLY A 108 4.22 2.18 -1.22
CA GLY A 108 4.68 1.50 -0.01
C GLY A 108 3.91 0.21 0.24
N PHE A 109 4.62 -0.88 0.56
CA PHE A 109 4.03 -2.16 0.93
C PHE A 109 4.41 -2.60 2.34
N ASN A 110 3.39 -2.91 3.15
CA ASN A 110 3.58 -3.60 4.42
C ASN A 110 3.53 -5.12 4.22
N LEU A 111 4.65 -5.77 4.49
CA LEU A 111 4.85 -7.18 4.17
C LEU A 111 5.17 -7.98 5.43
N TYR A 112 4.45 -9.06 5.65
CA TYR A 112 4.81 -10.04 6.66
C TYR A 112 5.68 -11.14 6.06
N PRO A 113 6.83 -11.47 6.69
CA PRO A 113 7.64 -12.59 6.26
C PRO A 113 6.87 -13.88 6.50
N ARG A 114 7.29 -14.90 5.75
CA ARG A 114 6.75 -16.25 5.81
C ARG A 114 6.95 -16.93 7.17
N ILE A 115 7.97 -16.52 7.94
CA ILE A 115 8.44 -17.19 9.17
C ILE A 115 8.96 -16.11 10.15
N ASN A 116 8.69 -16.29 11.45
CA ASN A 116 9.18 -15.46 12.58
C ASN A 116 8.56 -14.08 12.81
N PHE A 117 7.47 -13.70 12.13
CA PHE A 117 6.74 -12.43 12.35
C PHE A 117 7.58 -11.14 12.27
N LYS A 118 8.79 -11.18 11.70
CA LYS A 118 9.62 -9.99 11.48
C LYS A 118 9.21 -9.28 10.20
N GLY A 119 8.06 -8.59 10.25
CA GLY A 119 7.54 -7.78 9.16
C GLY A 119 8.59 -6.84 8.55
N ARG A 120 8.30 -6.36 7.33
CA ARG A 120 9.06 -5.30 6.71
C ARG A 120 8.15 -4.37 5.94
N PHE A 121 8.60 -3.15 5.78
CA PHE A 121 8.07 -2.21 4.81
C PHE A 121 9.01 -2.16 3.61
N GLU A 122 8.48 -2.12 2.39
CA GLU A 122 9.26 -1.90 1.16
C GLU A 122 8.61 -0.80 0.34
N ALA A 123 9.40 0.21 -0.06
CA ALA A 123 8.98 1.28 -0.96
C ALA A 123 9.46 0.97 -2.39
N TYR A 124 8.61 1.25 -3.37
CA TYR A 124 8.87 0.98 -4.78
C TYR A 124 8.54 2.19 -5.63
N SER A 125 9.39 2.44 -6.62
CA SER A 125 9.14 3.43 -7.68
C SER A 125 7.79 3.14 -8.35
N GLY A 126 6.88 4.10 -8.42
CA GLY A 126 5.57 3.90 -9.05
C GLY A 126 5.68 3.65 -10.55
N ARG A 127 6.66 4.30 -11.20
CA ARG A 127 6.92 4.15 -12.64
C ARG A 127 7.63 2.84 -12.98
N THR A 128 8.70 2.52 -12.26
CA THR A 128 9.59 1.41 -12.65
C THR A 128 9.39 0.13 -11.84
N PHE A 129 8.74 0.24 -10.68
CA PHE A 129 8.59 -0.81 -9.68
C PHE A 129 9.92 -1.38 -9.19
N GLN A 130 10.97 -0.57 -9.24
CA GLN A 130 12.23 -0.87 -8.58
C GLN A 130 12.11 -0.51 -7.10
N ARG A 131 12.63 -1.37 -6.23
CA ARG A 131 12.60 -1.11 -4.78
C ARG A 131 13.54 0.06 -4.46
N LEU A 132 12.99 1.12 -3.87
CA LEU A 132 13.72 2.31 -3.43
C LEU A 132 14.42 2.05 -2.09
N TYR A 133 13.68 1.58 -1.09
CA TYR A 133 14.24 1.19 0.20
C TYR A 133 13.40 0.13 0.92
N LYS A 134 13.91 -0.34 2.06
CA LYS A 134 13.18 -1.23 2.97
C LYS A 134 13.43 -0.91 4.44
N ILE A 135 12.44 -1.20 5.27
CA ILE A 135 12.52 -1.11 6.73
C ILE A 135 12.25 -2.50 7.30
N ASP A 136 13.25 -3.13 7.91
CA ASP A 136 13.07 -4.43 8.58
C ASP A 136 12.60 -4.20 10.02
N TYR A 137 11.37 -4.63 10.38
CA TYR A 137 10.81 -4.39 11.72
C TYR A 137 11.56 -5.15 12.81
N GLY A 138 12.25 -6.25 12.45
CA GLY A 138 13.08 -7.01 13.39
C GLY A 138 14.24 -6.20 14.01
N LYS A 139 14.51 -4.98 13.54
CA LYS A 139 15.50 -4.06 14.11
C LYS A 139 15.01 -3.33 15.36
N PHE A 140 13.72 -3.38 15.67
CA PHE A 140 13.17 -2.67 16.82
C PHE A 140 12.53 -3.67 17.77
N THR A 141 12.91 -3.57 19.03
CA THR A 141 12.55 -4.53 20.09
C THR A 141 11.08 -4.45 20.51
N GLU A 142 10.44 -3.31 20.26
CA GLU A 142 9.04 -3.03 20.59
C GLU A 142 8.07 -3.49 19.48
N PHE A 143 8.60 -4.02 18.37
CA PHE A 143 7.82 -4.35 17.18
C PHE A 143 7.40 -5.79 17.09
N TYR A 144 6.12 -5.93 16.75
CA TYR A 144 5.55 -7.20 16.39
C TYR A 144 4.90 -7.09 15.01
N ASN A 145 4.04 -6.10 14.76
CA ASN A 145 3.30 -5.93 13.50
C ASN A 145 2.72 -4.50 13.38
N PHE A 146 2.90 -3.81 12.25
CA PHE A 146 2.16 -2.57 11.94
C PHE A 146 0.83 -2.92 11.30
N ASN A 147 -0.28 -2.42 11.86
CA ASN A 147 -1.62 -2.69 11.34
C ASN A 147 -1.97 -1.79 10.15
N SER A 148 -1.49 -0.55 10.17
CA SER A 148 -1.76 0.44 9.14
C SER A 148 -0.57 1.37 9.00
N PHE A 149 -0.54 2.03 7.85
CA PHE A 149 0.35 3.13 7.56
C PHE A 149 -0.49 4.29 7.08
N GLU A 150 -0.11 5.50 7.48
CA GLU A 150 -0.81 6.73 7.09
C GLU A 150 0.21 7.79 6.73
N SER A 151 0.01 8.47 5.60
CA SER A 151 0.81 9.64 5.23
C SER A 151 0.45 10.82 6.15
N VAL A 152 1.44 11.61 6.54
CA VAL A 152 1.25 12.73 7.48
C VAL A 152 1.76 14.08 6.97
N GLY A 153 2.14 14.18 5.71
CA GLY A 153 2.82 15.38 5.19
C GLY A 153 4.32 15.34 5.47
N ASP A 154 5.04 16.36 5.06
CA ASP A 154 6.51 16.43 5.10
C ASP A 154 7.00 17.00 6.45
N VAL A 155 7.13 16.14 7.45
CA VAL A 155 7.42 16.55 8.84
C VAL A 155 8.90 16.88 9.04
N ASP A 156 9.80 16.27 8.27
CA ASP A 156 11.23 16.58 8.30
C ASP A 156 11.70 17.58 7.23
N SER A 157 10.75 18.17 6.48
CA SER A 157 10.95 19.21 5.46
C SER A 157 11.91 18.79 4.34
N ASP A 158 11.91 17.51 3.95
CA ASP A 158 12.80 16.95 2.94
C ASP A 158 12.24 16.95 1.50
N GLY A 159 11.00 17.43 1.36
CA GLY A 159 10.19 17.52 0.14
C GLY A 159 9.33 16.29 -0.13
N THR A 160 9.30 15.31 0.78
CA THR A 160 8.59 14.03 0.60
C THR A 160 7.64 13.81 1.78
N PRO A 161 6.36 13.50 1.56
CA PRO A 161 5.46 13.16 2.66
C PRO A 161 5.96 11.98 3.50
N ASP A 162 6.07 12.20 4.80
CA ASP A 162 6.37 11.21 5.82
C ASP A 162 5.17 10.34 6.15
N PHE A 163 5.41 9.27 6.91
CA PHE A 163 4.36 8.32 7.23
C PHE A 163 4.46 7.74 8.64
N LEU A 164 3.31 7.44 9.21
CA LEU A 164 3.16 6.76 10.49
C LEU A 164 3.02 5.27 10.30
N GLY A 165 3.84 4.48 11.00
CA GLY A 165 3.56 3.08 11.28
C GLY A 165 2.72 2.94 12.55
N LEU A 166 1.48 2.46 12.38
CA LEU A 166 0.49 2.34 13.45
C LEU A 166 0.47 0.93 14.06
N GLN A 167 0.43 0.87 15.39
CA GLN A 167 0.36 -0.37 16.15
C GLN A 167 -0.78 -0.32 17.16
N PRO A 168 -1.47 -1.46 17.40
CA PRO A 168 -2.51 -1.53 18.41
C PRO A 168 -1.90 -1.65 19.83
N ASP A 169 -2.79 -1.65 20.82
CA ASP A 169 -2.52 -2.11 22.20
C ASP A 169 -1.45 -1.30 22.95
N LEU A 170 -1.55 0.03 22.91
CA LEU A 170 -0.70 0.94 23.69
C LEU A 170 0.78 0.85 23.35
N LYS A 171 1.09 0.41 22.13
CA LYS A 171 2.43 0.51 21.58
C LYS A 171 2.67 1.90 21.02
N PRO A 172 3.94 2.34 20.92
CA PRO A 172 4.23 3.59 20.25
C PRO A 172 3.81 3.52 18.78
N THR A 173 3.42 4.68 18.26
CA THR A 173 3.33 4.95 16.83
C THR A 173 4.68 5.48 16.35
N PHE A 174 5.08 5.15 15.14
CA PHE A 174 6.43 5.43 14.64
C PHE A 174 6.34 6.31 13.41
N LEU A 175 6.97 7.49 13.45
CA LEU A 175 7.06 8.42 12.34
C LEU A 175 8.34 8.13 11.55
N PHE A 176 8.19 7.81 10.27
CA PHE A 176 9.29 7.53 9.37
C PHE A 176 9.36 8.59 8.27
N SER A 177 10.61 8.93 7.90
CA SER A 177 10.89 9.75 6.73
C SER A 177 10.37 9.05 5.48
N GLY A 178 9.53 9.73 4.69
CA GLY A 178 8.98 9.24 3.43
C GLY A 178 10.07 8.92 2.42
N LYS A 179 11.10 9.76 2.38
CA LYS A 179 12.20 9.66 1.43
C LYS A 179 13.19 8.56 1.74
N THR A 180 13.48 8.35 3.02
CA THR A 180 14.62 7.51 3.45
C THR A 180 14.21 6.27 4.23
N GLY A 181 12.97 6.22 4.72
CA GLY A 181 12.50 5.19 5.65
C GLY A 181 13.17 5.22 7.03
N LYS A 182 13.94 6.27 7.35
CA LYS A 182 14.55 6.43 8.66
C LYS A 182 13.50 6.81 9.70
N LEU A 183 13.66 6.32 10.92
CA LEU A 183 12.81 6.73 12.04
C LEU A 183 13.10 8.18 12.39
N ILE A 184 12.10 9.06 12.28
CA ILE A 184 12.15 10.45 12.74
C ILE A 184 11.83 10.48 14.23
N ARG A 185 10.69 9.89 14.64
CA ARG A 185 10.19 9.99 16.01
C ARG A 185 9.36 8.77 16.42
N LYS A 186 9.40 8.45 17.72
CA LYS A 186 8.40 7.61 18.38
C LYS A 186 7.37 8.47 19.10
N VAL A 187 6.10 8.18 18.90
CA VAL A 187 4.99 8.83 19.59
C VAL A 187 4.38 7.82 20.55
N TYR A 188 4.54 8.06 21.84
CA TYR A 188 4.05 7.17 22.89
C TYR A 188 2.58 7.47 23.21
N PRO A 189 1.78 6.45 23.55
CA PRO A 189 0.42 6.67 24.03
C PRO A 189 0.43 7.54 25.30
N PRO A 190 -0.53 8.47 25.43
CA PRO A 190 -0.74 9.15 26.70
C PRO A 190 -1.21 8.15 27.77
N LEU A 191 -0.96 8.48 29.03
CA LEU A 191 -1.41 7.69 30.17
C LEU A 191 -2.93 7.40 30.06
N PHE A 192 -3.32 6.16 30.34
CA PHE A 192 -4.72 5.68 30.32
C PHE A 192 -5.43 5.64 28.95
N SER A 193 -4.72 5.75 27.82
CA SER A 193 -5.35 5.47 26.53
C SER A 193 -5.72 3.97 26.41
N GLN A 194 -6.75 3.65 25.63
CA GLN A 194 -7.17 2.26 25.35
C GLN A 194 -7.06 1.89 23.86
N SER A 195 -6.93 2.90 22.98
CA SER A 195 -7.02 2.75 21.53
C SER A 195 -6.01 3.60 20.76
N PHE A 196 -4.97 4.11 21.43
CA PHE A 196 -3.93 4.89 20.76
C PHE A 196 -3.26 4.06 19.65
N GLY A 197 -2.97 4.70 18.51
CA GLY A 197 -2.32 4.04 17.36
C GLY A 197 -3.24 3.14 16.52
N ARG A 198 -4.56 3.17 16.72
CA ARG A 198 -5.50 2.41 15.87
C ARG A 198 -5.77 3.03 14.50
N LEU A 199 -5.92 4.35 14.47
CA LEU A 199 -6.21 5.15 13.28
C LEU A 199 -5.43 6.44 13.38
N ALA A 200 -5.00 6.96 12.24
CA ALA A 200 -4.50 8.31 12.10
C ALA A 200 -5.08 8.93 10.83
N ALA A 201 -5.13 10.26 10.83
CA ALA A 201 -5.33 11.06 9.63
C ALA A 201 -4.33 12.20 9.74
N GLY A 202 -3.64 12.51 8.64
CA GLY A 202 -2.63 13.57 8.59
C GLY A 202 -2.61 14.26 7.25
N GLY A 203 -1.53 14.99 6.96
CA GLY A 203 -1.34 15.70 5.70
C GLY A 203 -1.93 17.12 5.69
N GLN A 204 -2.23 17.68 6.86
CA GLN A 204 -2.61 19.07 7.01
C GLN A 204 -1.79 19.70 8.13
N ASP A 205 -1.19 20.85 7.83
CA ASP A 205 -0.67 21.77 8.82
C ASP A 205 -1.87 22.46 9.51
N LEU A 206 -1.99 22.28 10.83
CA LEU A 206 -3.15 22.75 11.60
C LEU A 206 -2.85 23.99 12.44
N ASP A 207 -1.59 24.29 12.68
CA ASP A 207 -1.13 25.42 13.51
C ASP A 207 -0.28 26.43 12.74
N GLY A 208 0.00 26.18 11.46
CA GLY A 208 0.63 27.13 10.55
C GLY A 208 2.15 27.17 10.66
N ASP A 209 2.78 26.12 11.19
CA ASP A 209 4.23 26.08 11.40
C ASP A 209 5.01 25.46 10.23
N GLY A 210 4.31 24.94 9.21
CA GLY A 210 4.85 24.44 7.95
C GLY A 210 5.04 22.93 7.92
#